data_AF-A0A5N6EBG2-F1
#
_entry.id   AF-A0A5N6EBG2-F1
#
_cell.length_a   1.000
_cell.length_b   1.000
_cell.length_c   1.000
_cell.angle_alpha   90.00
_cell.angle_beta   90.00
_cell.angle_gamma   90.00
#
_symmetry.space_group_name_H-M   'P 1'
#
loop_
_entity.id
_entity.type
_entity.pdbx_description
1 polymer ?
#
loop_
_entity_poly.entity_id
_entity_poly.type
_entity_poly.pdbx_seq_one_letter_code
_entity_poly.pdbx_strand_id
1 'polypeptide(L)'
;MESVSRIPEDPGPPPLQPSPVRILVQTLTHLVPSDGVAGDEDPYGDRLISMLDRICKHTWNVEFEPGAFRWYTCGDEFGYNN
;
A
#
# COMPACT_ATOMS: atom_id res chain seq x y z
N MET A 1 -42.32 37.76 23.04
CA MET A 1 -42.05 36.61 22.16
C MET A 1 -40.63 36.79 21.66
N GLU A 2 -39.67 36.12 22.29
CA GLU A 2 -38.26 36.22 21.93
C GLU A 2 -37.97 35.30 20.75
N SER A 3 -37.53 35.89 19.63
CA SER A 3 -37.08 35.14 18.45
C SER A 3 -35.71 34.55 18.74
N VAL A 4 -35.66 33.25 19.00
CA VAL A 4 -34.41 32.49 19.09
C VAL A 4 -33.80 32.38 17.70
N SER A 5 -32.71 33.12 17.47
CA SER A 5 -31.88 33.00 16.27
C SER A 5 -31.21 31.62 16.26
N ARG A 6 -31.60 30.76 15.33
CA ARG A 6 -30.92 29.48 15.10
C ARG A 6 -29.64 29.76 14.33
N ILE A 7 -28.50 29.64 15.02
CA ILE A 7 -27.18 29.66 14.40
C ILE A 7 -27.14 28.50 13.39
N PRO A 8 -26.71 28.71 12.12
CA PRO A 8 -26.52 27.61 11.18
C PRO A 8 -25.43 26.70 11.73
N GLU A 9 -25.75 25.43 11.98
CA GLU A 9 -24.74 24.44 12.29
C GLU A 9 -23.85 24.28 11.06
N ASP A 10 -22.58 24.65 11.21
CA ASP A 10 -21.55 24.43 10.21
C ASP A 10 -21.44 22.92 9.98
N PRO A 11 -21.78 22.41 8.78
CA PRO A 11 -21.58 21.00 8.49
C PRO A 11 -20.06 20.80 8.53
N GLY A 12 -19.58 20.20 9.61
CA GLY A 12 -18.16 19.97 9.85
C GLY A 12 -17.48 19.35 8.62
N PRO A 13 -16.15 19.45 8.53
CA PRO A 13 -15.41 19.06 7.34
C PRO A 13 -15.84 17.66 6.87
N PRO A 14 -16.08 17.48 5.56
CA PRO A 14 -16.55 16.21 5.03
C PRO A 14 -15.56 15.10 5.44
N PRO A 15 -16.06 13.90 5.77
CA PRO A 15 -15.19 12.79 6.15
C PRO A 15 -14.16 12.56 5.03
N LEU A 16 -12.89 12.51 5.41
CA LEU A 16 -11.78 12.27 4.48
C LEU A 16 -12.05 10.98 3.72
N GLN A 17 -12.29 11.09 2.41
CA GLN A 17 -12.52 9.91 1.59
C GLN A 17 -11.25 9.07 1.55
N PRO A 18 -11.36 7.73 1.68
CA PRO A 18 -10.20 6.85 1.63
C PRO A 18 -9.50 7.05 0.29
N SER A 19 -8.28 7.57 0.37
CA SER A 19 -7.42 7.83 -0.78
C SER A 19 -6.42 6.68 -0.91
N PRO A 20 -6.05 6.26 -2.13
CA PRO A 20 -5.00 5.27 -2.30
C PRO A 20 -3.71 5.70 -1.60
N VAL A 21 -3.22 4.88 -0.67
CA VAL A 21 -1.97 5.13 0.04
C VAL A 21 -0.82 4.59 -0.79
N ARG A 22 0.20 5.41 -1.06
CA ARG A 22 1.45 4.99 -1.70
C ARG A 22 2.53 4.86 -0.65
N ILE A 23 3.13 3.68 -0.56
CA ILE A 23 4.26 3.42 0.33
C ILE A 23 5.54 3.44 -0.50
N LEU A 24 6.48 4.30 -0.13
CA LEU A 24 7.81 4.31 -0.72
C LEU A 24 8.75 3.53 0.18
N VAL A 25 9.39 2.49 -0.37
CA VAL A 25 10.39 1.69 0.32
C VAL A 25 11.71 1.78 -0.44
N GLN A 26 12.76 2.14 0.27
CA GLN A 26 14.12 2.17 -0.27
C GLN A 26 14.93 1.06 0.38
N THR A 27 15.15 -0.02 -0.35
CA THR A 27 15.95 -1.16 0.10
C THR A 27 16.59 -1.87 -1.10
N LEU A 28 17.56 -2.74 -0.83
CA LEU A 28 18.18 -3.59 -1.83
C LEU A 28 17.62 -5.01 -1.68
N THR A 29 17.01 -5.55 -2.74
CA THR A 29 16.31 -6.84 -2.72
C THR A 29 17.19 -7.99 -2.21
N HIS A 30 18.49 -7.98 -2.49
CA HIS A 30 19.42 -9.02 -2.01
C HIS A 30 19.67 -9.01 -0.49
N LEU A 31 19.34 -7.92 0.21
CA LEU A 31 19.40 -7.84 1.68
C LEU A 31 18.11 -8.31 2.34
N VAL A 32 17.03 -8.47 1.57
CA VAL A 32 15.75 -8.93 2.09
C VAL A 32 15.86 -10.42 2.41
N PRO A 33 15.49 -10.86 3.63
CA PRO A 33 15.44 -12.29 3.94
C PRO A 33 14.39 -12.99 3.07
N SER A 34 14.79 -14.14 2.54
CA SER A 34 13.96 -15.04 1.75
C SER A 34 13.03 -15.83 2.66
N ASP A 35 11.74 -15.86 2.34
CA ASP A 35 10.72 -16.64 3.06
C ASP A 35 10.41 -17.99 2.36
N GLY A 36 11.02 -18.26 1.18
CA GLY A 36 10.93 -19.55 0.49
C GLY A 36 9.60 -19.78 -0.24
N VAL A 37 8.89 -18.71 -0.59
CA VAL A 37 7.60 -18.69 -1.29
C VAL A 37 7.76 -18.99 -2.79
N ALA A 38 8.80 -18.50 -3.46
CA ALA A 38 9.01 -18.71 -4.90
C ALA A 38 9.92 -19.91 -5.24
N GLY A 39 10.39 -20.65 -4.23
CA GLY A 39 11.31 -21.78 -4.40
C GLY A 39 12.74 -21.35 -4.77
N ASP A 40 13.66 -22.32 -4.76
CA ASP A 40 15.11 -22.07 -4.95
C ASP A 40 15.48 -21.65 -6.39
N GLU A 41 14.57 -21.80 -7.35
CA GLU A 41 14.81 -21.49 -8.77
C GLU A 41 14.82 -19.98 -9.05
N ASP A 42 14.11 -19.17 -8.26
CA ASP A 42 14.08 -17.70 -8.37
C ASP A 42 14.32 -17.00 -7.01
N PRO A 43 15.59 -16.95 -6.55
CA PRO A 43 15.92 -16.34 -5.27
C PRO A 43 15.72 -14.81 -5.26
N TYR A 44 15.64 -14.16 -6.43
CA TYR A 44 15.34 -12.72 -6.50
C TYR A 44 13.84 -12.49 -6.32
N GLY A 45 13.01 -13.20 -7.08
CA GLY A 45 11.55 -13.15 -6.97
C GLY A 45 11.06 -13.51 -5.58
N ASP A 46 11.68 -14.52 -4.95
CA ASP A 46 11.35 -14.89 -3.58
C ASP A 46 11.54 -13.74 -2.58
N ARG A 47 12.71 -13.11 -2.62
CA ARG A 47 13.05 -11.97 -1.74
C ARG A 47 12.17 -10.77 -2.00
N LEU A 48 11.83 -10.53 -3.27
CA LEU A 48 10.90 -9.49 -3.65
C LEU A 48 9.50 -9.75 -3.07
N ILE A 49 8.93 -10.95 -3.24
CA ILE A 49 7.62 -11.30 -2.68
C ILE A 49 7.67 -11.19 -1.14
N SER A 50 8.74 -11.68 -0.52
CA SER A 50 8.98 -11.56 0.93
C SER A 50 9.03 -10.10 1.40
N MET A 51 9.56 -9.18 0.58
CA MET A 51 9.54 -7.75 0.88
C MET A 51 8.11 -7.19 0.82
N LEU A 52 7.39 -7.48 -0.26
CA LEU A 52 6.03 -6.97 -0.50
C LEU A 52 5.06 -7.46 0.58
N ASP A 53 5.15 -8.73 0.97
CA ASP A 53 4.34 -9.31 2.05
C ASP A 53 4.58 -8.61 3.39
N ARG A 54 5.84 -8.34 3.75
CA ARG A 54 6.17 -7.59 4.97
C ARG A 54 5.62 -6.17 4.95
N ILE A 55 5.63 -5.50 3.80
CA ILE A 55 5.03 -4.16 3.65
C ILE A 55 3.52 -4.23 3.84
N CYS A 56 2.85 -5.22 3.23
CA CYS A 56 1.41 -5.41 3.35
C CYS A 56 0.99 -5.70 4.80
N LYS A 57 1.69 -6.62 5.46
CA LYS A 57 1.48 -6.96 6.87
C LYS A 57 1.72 -5.76 7.79
N HIS A 58 2.79 -5.00 7.55
CA HIS A 58 3.11 -3.82 8.35
C HIS A 58 2.09 -2.69 8.20
N THR A 59 1.64 -2.42 6.96
CA THR A 59 0.85 -1.21 6.66
C THR A 59 -0.65 -1.45 6.82
N TRP A 60 -1.15 -2.64 6.43
CA TRP A 60 -2.57 -2.95 6.38
C TRP A 60 -2.96 -4.22 7.15
N ASN A 61 -2.00 -4.95 7.74
CA ASN A 61 -2.23 -6.21 8.45
C ASN A 61 -2.90 -7.28 7.56
N VAL A 62 -2.46 -7.37 6.31
CA VAL A 62 -2.92 -8.34 5.31
C VAL A 62 -1.73 -9.01 4.62
N GLU A 63 -1.96 -10.19 4.04
CA GLU A 63 -0.98 -10.87 3.20
C GLU A 63 -0.86 -10.19 1.84
N PHE A 64 0.31 -10.30 1.20
CA PHE A 64 0.46 -9.80 -0.16
C PHE A 64 -0.23 -10.72 -1.17
N GLU A 65 -1.19 -10.16 -1.91
CA GLU A 65 -1.87 -10.82 -3.01
C GLU A 65 -1.44 -10.21 -4.36
N PRO A 66 -0.77 -10.98 -5.23
CA PRO A 66 -0.46 -10.56 -6.59
C PRO A 66 -1.75 -10.21 -7.35
N GLY A 67 -1.87 -8.96 -7.81
CA GLY A 67 -3.04 -8.46 -8.56
C GLY A 67 -3.89 -7.46 -7.78
N ALA A 68 -4.03 -7.64 -6.47
CA ALA A 68 -4.66 -6.65 -5.59
C ALA A 68 -3.69 -5.51 -5.24
N PHE A 69 -2.42 -5.84 -5.01
CA PHE A 69 -1.38 -4.88 -4.68
C PHE A 69 -0.46 -4.63 -5.88
N ARG A 70 -0.44 -3.38 -6.35
CA ARG A 70 0.48 -2.93 -7.40
C ARG A 70 1.75 -2.36 -6.77
N TRP A 71 2.88 -2.73 -7.33
CA TRP A 71 4.20 -2.24 -6.93
C TRP A 71 4.99 -1.84 -8.18
N TYR A 72 5.98 -0.97 -8.01
CA TYR A 72 6.80 -0.44 -9.08
C TYR A 72 8.23 -0.29 -8.57
N THR A 73 9.22 -0.56 -9.42
CA THR A 73 10.62 -0.24 -9.13
C THR A 73 11.11 0.93 -9.98
N CYS A 74 12.11 1.66 -9.49
CA CYS A 74 12.77 2.69 -10.29
C CYS A 74 13.53 1.99 -11.44
N GLY A 75 13.10 2.24 -12.68
CA GLY A 75 13.65 1.59 -13.87
C GLY A 75 12.80 0.44 -14.42
N ASP A 76 11.74 0.01 -13.71
CA ASP A 76 10.69 -0.79 -14.33
C ASP A 76 9.90 0.08 -15.30
N GLU A 77 9.62 -0.45 -16.49
CA GLU A 77 8.74 0.20 -17.46
C GLU A 77 7.39 0.49 -16.79
N PHE A 78 6.98 1.76 -16.84
CA PHE A 78 5.73 2.23 -16.27
C PHE A 78 4.57 1.32 -16.69
N GLY A 79 4.02 0.59 -15.72
CA GLY A 79 2.68 0.03 -15.73
C GLY A 79 2.23 -0.59 -17.05
N TYR A 80 2.52 -1.87 -17.23
CA TYR A 80 1.63 -2.69 -18.04
C TYR A 80 0.29 -2.81 -17.31
N ASN A 81 -0.59 -1.86 -17.58
CA ASN A 81 -2.03 -2.06 -17.57
C ASN A 81 -2.63 -1.23 -18.72
N ASN A 82 -3.21 -1.94 -19.68
CA ASN A 82 -4.65 -1.82 -19.87
C ASN A 82 -5.27 -3.18 -19.56
#